data_AF-A0A656Z5U1-F1
#
_entry.id   AF-A0A656Z5U1-F1
#
_cell.length_a   1.000
_cell.length_b   1.000
_cell.length_c   1.000
_cell.angle_alpha   90.00
_cell.angle_beta   90.00
_cell.angle_gamma   90.00
#
_symmetry.space_group_name_H-M   'P 1'
#
loop_
_entity.id
_entity.type
_entity.pdbx_description
1 polymer ?
#
loop_
_entity_poly.entity_id
_entity_poly.type
_entity_poly.pdbx_seq_one_letter_code
_entity_poly.pdbx_strand_id
1 'polypeptide(L)'
;MRRAARRAVTDLEKVIPEVDVFALTDEEAAELEVLDPSFEAPPRRRWSLSKILFGALGILVSFAIGIWTEDLIQALFTRADWLGWTALGVAMIALASFIAIIVRELIALRRLASVQHLRKDAADAAERDDMAAARKAVDELRTIAAGLPETARGRQMLDGLTDEIIDGRNLIRLAETEILKPLDREARALILNASKRVSIVTAISPRALVDIGYVIFESARLIRRLSQLYGGPPGTLGFLKLARRVVAHLAVTGTIAMGDSVIQQLIGHGLASRLSA
;
A
#
# COMPACT_ATOMS: atom_id res chain seq x y z
N MET A 1 -49.25 36.27 -8.86
CA MET A 1 -48.35 35.10 -8.96
C MET A 1 -46.86 35.34 -8.61
N ARG A 2 -46.43 36.56 -8.25
CA ARG A 2 -45.00 36.86 -7.94
C ARG A 2 -44.52 36.57 -6.50
N ARG A 3 -45.37 36.06 -5.60
CA ARG A 3 -45.00 35.80 -4.19
C ARG A 3 -44.70 34.33 -3.85
N ALA A 4 -45.09 33.38 -4.70
CA ALA A 4 -44.85 31.95 -4.47
C ALA A 4 -43.43 31.50 -4.87
N ALA A 5 -42.85 32.11 -5.91
CA ALA A 5 -41.52 31.75 -6.42
C ALA A 5 -40.35 32.21 -5.52
N ARG A 6 -40.59 33.09 -4.54
CA ARG A 6 -39.55 33.56 -3.61
C ARG A 6 -39.35 32.65 -2.40
N ARG A 7 -40.25 31.70 -2.15
CA ARG A 7 -40.20 30.81 -0.98
C ARG A 7 -39.48 29.49 -1.25
N ALA A 8 -39.35 29.09 -2.51
CA ALA A 8 -38.60 27.88 -2.90
C ALA A 8 -37.08 28.09 -2.97
N VAL A 9 -36.60 29.34 -2.95
CA VAL A 9 -35.17 29.68 -3.00
C VAL A 9 -34.58 29.85 -1.59
N THR A 10 -35.41 29.97 -0.55
CA THR A 10 -34.94 30.15 0.85
C THR A 10 -34.67 28.83 1.57
N ASP A 11 -35.06 27.68 0.99
CA ASP A 11 -34.82 26.35 1.59
C ASP A 11 -33.55 25.65 1.05
N LEU A 12 -32.79 26.28 0.15
CA LEU A 12 -31.48 25.79 -0.31
C LEU A 12 -30.30 26.34 0.50
N GLU A 13 -30.54 27.27 1.44
CA GLU A 13 -29.49 27.91 2.25
C GLU A 13 -29.22 27.18 3.57
N LYS A 14 -29.64 25.90 3.67
CA LYS A 14 -29.30 25.02 4.79
C LYS A 14 -28.82 23.65 4.31
N VAL A 15 -27.97 23.64 3.29
CA VAL A 15 -27.00 22.56 3.13
C VAL A 15 -25.97 22.77 4.24
N ILE A 16 -26.22 22.15 5.39
CA ILE A 16 -25.17 21.95 6.39
C ILE A 16 -24.07 21.21 5.61
N PRO A 17 -22.86 21.76 5.45
CA PRO A 17 -21.79 21.01 4.84
C PRO A 17 -21.61 19.79 5.73
N GLU A 18 -21.91 18.61 5.19
CA GLU A 18 -21.51 17.36 5.79
C GLU A 18 -19.99 17.49 5.94
N VAL A 19 -19.50 17.56 7.19
CA VAL A 19 -18.08 17.69 7.45
C VAL A 19 -17.45 16.45 6.87
N ASP A 20 -16.88 16.57 5.67
CA ASP A 20 -16.11 15.50 5.07
C ASP A 20 -14.87 15.37 5.96
N VAL A 21 -14.91 14.38 6.85
CA VAL A 21 -13.82 14.05 7.78
C VAL A 21 -12.53 13.71 7.01
N PHE A 22 -12.61 13.55 5.69
CA PHE A 22 -11.50 13.32 4.78
C PHE A 22 -11.16 14.52 3.89
N ALA A 23 -11.80 15.69 4.07
CA ALA A 23 -11.36 16.93 3.45
C ALA A 23 -10.04 17.34 4.10
N LEU A 24 -8.96 17.21 3.34
CA LEU A 24 -7.61 17.52 3.78
C LEU A 24 -7.49 19.01 4.03
N THR A 25 -7.00 19.38 5.20
CA THR A 25 -6.47 20.72 5.43
C THR A 25 -5.22 20.95 4.58
N ASP A 26 -4.87 22.21 4.32
CA ASP A 26 -3.68 22.55 3.52
C ASP A 26 -2.38 21.97 4.14
N GLU A 27 -2.33 21.84 5.46
CA GLU A 27 -1.23 21.19 6.18
C GLU A 27 -1.20 19.66 5.96
N GLU A 28 -2.35 18.98 6.05
CA GLU A 28 -2.46 17.54 5.77
C GLU A 28 -2.20 17.21 4.30
N ALA A 29 -2.59 18.10 3.38
CA ALA A 29 -2.30 17.96 1.96
C ALA A 29 -0.79 18.09 1.67
N ALA A 30 -0.10 19.03 2.32
CA ALA A 30 1.36 19.18 2.23
C ALA A 30 2.10 17.99 2.85
N GLU A 31 1.61 17.44 3.96
CA GLU A 31 2.16 16.22 4.55
C GLU A 31 1.92 15.00 3.64
N LEU A 32 0.76 14.91 2.97
CA LEU A 32 0.47 13.87 1.98
C LEU A 32 1.30 13.96 0.70
N GLU A 33 1.69 15.15 0.27
CA GLU A 33 2.63 15.36 -0.83
C GLU A 33 4.02 14.77 -0.49
N VAL A 34 4.42 14.82 0.78
CA VAL A 34 5.62 14.14 1.30
C VAL A 34 5.41 12.62 1.42
N LEU A 35 4.16 12.17 1.62
CA LEU A 35 3.77 10.76 1.66
C LEU A 35 3.55 10.14 0.27
N ASP A 36 3.70 10.90 -0.83
CA ASP A 36 3.55 10.32 -2.18
C ASP A 36 4.59 9.19 -2.35
N PRO A 37 4.14 7.94 -2.59
CA PRO A 37 5.04 6.82 -2.87
C PRO A 37 5.93 7.03 -4.10
N SER A 38 5.70 8.09 -4.89
CA SER A 38 6.58 8.57 -5.96
C SER A 38 7.92 9.13 -5.45
N PHE A 39 8.10 9.40 -4.15
CA PHE A 39 9.40 9.74 -3.57
C PHE A 39 10.34 8.52 -3.57
N GLU A 40 10.84 8.17 -4.75
CA GLU A 40 12.03 7.38 -4.90
C GLU A 40 13.22 8.26 -4.49
N ALA A 41 13.63 8.17 -3.22
CA ALA A 41 14.91 8.70 -2.79
C ALA A 41 15.96 8.27 -3.84
N PRO A 42 16.67 9.23 -4.47
CA PRO A 42 17.45 8.96 -5.68
C PRO A 42 18.36 7.76 -5.42
N PRO A 43 18.45 6.79 -6.34
CA PRO A 43 19.22 5.58 -6.10
C PRO A 43 20.67 6.00 -5.87
N ARG A 44 21.08 6.01 -4.59
CA ARG A 44 22.48 6.19 -4.21
C ARG A 44 23.20 4.97 -4.75
N ARG A 45 23.73 5.10 -5.97
CA ARG A 45 24.55 4.11 -6.69
C ARG A 45 25.89 3.97 -6.00
N ARG A 46 25.87 3.50 -4.76
CA ARG A 46 27.04 2.99 -4.06
C ARG A 46 26.86 1.49 -4.01
N TRP A 47 27.88 0.76 -4.45
CA TRP A 47 28.00 -0.66 -4.20
C TRP A 47 27.93 -0.85 -2.69
N SER A 48 26.76 -1.24 -2.20
CA SER A 48 26.57 -1.48 -0.78
C SER A 48 27.26 -2.81 -0.49
N LEU A 49 28.42 -2.75 0.17
CA LEU A 49 29.13 -3.93 0.68
C LEU A 49 28.17 -4.86 1.44
N SER A 50 27.15 -4.30 2.09
CA SER A 50 26.06 -5.05 2.71
C SER A 50 25.32 -5.94 1.72
N LYS A 51 25.00 -5.49 0.50
CA LYS A 51 24.35 -6.34 -0.53
C LYS A 51 25.24 -7.52 -0.93
N ILE A 52 26.55 -7.30 -1.05
CA ILE A 52 27.52 -8.36 -1.37
C ILE A 52 27.62 -9.35 -0.21
N LEU A 53 27.76 -8.85 1.02
CA LEU A 53 27.83 -9.67 2.23
C LEU A 53 26.57 -10.53 2.40
N PHE A 54 25.37 -9.92 2.32
CA PHE A 54 24.12 -10.66 2.43
C PHE A 54 23.89 -11.61 1.25
N GLY A 55 24.36 -11.26 0.05
CA GLY A 55 24.36 -12.17 -1.10
C GLY A 55 25.24 -13.41 -0.87
N ALA A 56 26.49 -13.20 -0.45
CA ALA A 56 27.42 -14.27 -0.14
C ALA A 56 26.95 -15.14 1.04
N LEU A 57 26.44 -14.51 2.11
CA LEU A 57 25.86 -15.20 3.25
C LEU A 57 24.63 -16.02 2.85
N GLY A 58 23.77 -15.49 1.97
CA GLY A 58 22.63 -16.22 1.42
C GLY A 58 23.04 -17.47 0.63
N ILE A 59 24.11 -17.37 -0.18
CA ILE A 59 24.67 -18.53 -0.89
C ILE A 59 25.20 -19.58 0.10
N LEU A 60 25.97 -19.15 1.10
CA LEU A 60 26.53 -20.04 2.12
C LEU A 60 25.44 -20.77 2.90
N VAL A 61 24.39 -20.05 3.34
CA VAL A 61 23.23 -20.62 4.03
C VAL A 61 22.48 -21.59 3.11
N SER A 62 22.36 -21.29 1.82
CA SER A 62 21.72 -22.19 0.85
C SER A 62 22.48 -23.51 0.72
N PHE A 63 23.81 -23.48 0.66
CA PHE A 63 24.63 -24.70 0.68
C PHE A 63 24.50 -25.46 1.99
N ALA A 64 24.54 -24.77 3.13
CA ALA A 64 24.39 -25.41 4.43
C ALA A 64 23.05 -26.15 4.55
N ILE A 65 21.96 -25.53 4.13
CA ILE A 65 20.63 -26.15 4.13
C ILE A 65 20.57 -27.33 3.14
N GLY A 66 21.16 -27.19 1.95
CA GLY A 66 21.21 -28.24 0.94
C GLY A 66 21.90 -29.50 1.47
N ILE A 67 23.13 -29.34 1.98
CA ILE A 67 23.93 -30.44 2.55
C ILE A 67 23.18 -31.05 3.76
N TRP A 68 22.68 -30.22 4.67
CA TRP A 68 21.94 -30.70 5.84
C TRP A 68 20.70 -31.51 5.47
N THR A 69 19.99 -31.12 4.41
CA THR A 69 18.79 -31.84 3.94
C THR A 69 19.17 -33.18 3.33
N GLU A 70 20.23 -33.22 2.52
CA GLU A 70 20.76 -34.46 1.94
C GLU A 70 21.20 -35.45 3.03
N ASP A 71 22.01 -34.98 3.98
CA ASP A 71 22.48 -35.75 5.14
C ASP A 71 21.31 -36.29 5.96
N LEU A 72 20.28 -35.47 6.20
CA LEU A 72 19.08 -35.87 6.92
C LEU A 72 18.33 -37.00 6.19
N ILE A 73 18.13 -36.86 4.88
CA ILE A 73 17.45 -37.87 4.08
C ILE A 73 18.24 -39.19 4.11
N GLN A 74 19.56 -39.13 3.93
CA GLN A 74 20.42 -40.31 3.98
C GLN A 74 20.43 -40.96 5.37
N ALA A 75 20.45 -40.17 6.44
CA ALA A 75 20.34 -40.65 7.81
C ALA A 75 18.99 -41.32 8.10
N LEU A 76 17.90 -40.90 7.44
CA LEU A 76 16.60 -41.54 7.57
C LEU A 76 16.53 -42.87 6.79
N PHE A 77 17.12 -42.93 5.59
CA PHE A 77 17.23 -44.19 4.83
C PHE A 77 18.02 -45.26 5.59
N THR A 78 19.12 -44.90 6.24
CA THR A 78 19.91 -45.88 7.03
C THR A 78 19.18 -46.42 8.25
N ARG A 79 18.14 -45.74 8.75
CA ARG A 79 17.31 -46.21 9.86
C ARG A 79 16.15 -47.09 9.39
N ALA A 80 15.42 -46.65 8.36
CA ALA A 80 14.40 -47.46 7.70
C ALA A 80 14.04 -46.86 6.33
N ASP A 81 13.85 -47.72 5.32
CA ASP A 81 13.57 -47.28 3.95
C ASP A 81 12.33 -46.38 3.84
N TRP A 82 11.26 -46.68 4.58
CA TRP A 82 10.01 -45.92 4.54
C TRP A 82 10.18 -44.47 5.07
N LEU A 83 11.09 -44.26 6.04
CA LEU A 83 11.41 -42.93 6.56
C LEU A 83 12.11 -42.08 5.51
N GLY A 84 13.06 -42.68 4.78
CA GLY A 84 13.77 -42.01 3.68
C GLY A 84 12.83 -41.56 2.56
N TRP A 85 11.94 -42.46 2.11
CA TRP A 85 10.91 -42.11 1.11
C TRP A 85 9.97 -41.00 1.59
N THR A 86 9.58 -41.03 2.87
CA THR A 86 8.73 -39.98 3.46
C THR A 86 9.47 -38.63 3.48
N ALA A 87 10.73 -38.61 3.91
CA ALA A 87 11.55 -37.41 3.96
C ALA A 87 11.78 -36.81 2.56
N LEU A 88 12.07 -37.67 1.57
CA LEU A 88 12.23 -37.26 0.17
C LEU A 88 10.92 -36.65 -0.38
N GLY A 89 9.78 -37.30 -0.10
CA GLY A 89 8.46 -36.79 -0.49
C GLY A 89 8.17 -35.41 0.11
N VAL A 90 8.42 -35.23 1.40
CA VAL A 90 8.26 -33.93 2.08
C VAL A 90 9.22 -32.88 1.51
N ALA A 91 10.47 -33.23 1.23
CA ALA A 91 11.45 -32.32 0.63
C ALA A 91 11.02 -31.86 -0.78
N MET A 92 10.49 -32.76 -1.60
CA MET A 92 9.96 -32.43 -2.93
C MET A 92 8.74 -31.51 -2.85
N ILE A 93 7.81 -31.75 -1.93
CA ILE A 93 6.66 -30.87 -1.70
C ILE A 93 7.12 -29.48 -1.22
N ALA A 94 8.08 -29.43 -0.31
CA ALA A 94 8.65 -28.17 0.16
C ALA A 94 9.31 -27.38 -0.98
N LEU A 95 10.09 -28.05 -1.84
CA LEU A 95 10.73 -27.45 -3.01
C LEU A 95 9.69 -26.94 -4.02
N ALA A 96 8.68 -27.74 -4.36
CA ALA A 96 7.60 -27.33 -5.26
C ALA A 96 6.83 -26.12 -4.72
N SER A 97 6.54 -26.11 -3.41
CA SER A 97 5.88 -24.99 -2.74
C SER A 97 6.73 -23.72 -2.75
N PHE A 98 8.04 -23.85 -2.51
CA PHE A 98 8.98 -22.74 -2.58
C PHE A 98 9.04 -22.11 -3.98
N ILE A 99 9.14 -22.94 -5.03
CA ILE A 99 9.13 -22.49 -6.42
C ILE A 99 7.80 -21.78 -6.74
N ALA A 100 6.66 -22.36 -6.34
CA ALA A 100 5.35 -21.75 -6.56
C ALA A 100 5.23 -20.38 -5.89
N ILE A 101 5.76 -20.21 -4.67
CA ILE A 101 5.82 -18.91 -3.98
C ILE A 101 6.65 -17.89 -4.76
N ILE A 102 7.84 -18.28 -5.25
CA ILE A 102 8.71 -17.39 -6.03
C ILE A 102 8.03 -16.95 -7.34
N VAL A 103 7.46 -17.89 -8.08
CA VAL A 103 6.77 -17.59 -9.35
C VAL A 103 5.59 -16.65 -9.11
N ARG A 104 4.78 -16.91 -8.07
CA ARG A 104 3.67 -16.04 -7.68
C ARG A 104 4.15 -14.61 -7.38
N GLU A 105 5.27 -14.47 -6.69
CA GLU A 105 5.84 -13.16 -6.35
C GLU A 105 6.39 -12.43 -7.59
N LEU A 106 7.07 -13.14 -8.50
CA LEU A 106 7.56 -12.55 -9.75
C LEU A 106 6.41 -12.03 -10.63
N ILE A 107 5.30 -12.77 -10.68
CA ILE A 107 4.09 -12.33 -11.38
C ILE A 107 3.51 -11.07 -10.71
N ALA A 108 3.43 -11.05 -9.37
CA ALA A 108 2.95 -9.88 -8.62
C ALA A 108 3.83 -8.64 -8.86
N LEU A 109 5.15 -8.79 -8.89
CA LEU A 109 6.10 -7.70 -9.16
C LEU A 109 6.00 -7.18 -10.59
N ARG A 110 5.81 -8.05 -11.59
CA ARG A 110 5.58 -7.65 -12.98
C ARG A 110 4.28 -6.86 -13.13
N ARG A 111 3.20 -7.31 -12.45
CA ARG A 111 1.93 -6.58 -12.43
C ARG A 111 2.09 -5.18 -11.84
N LEU A 112 2.86 -5.03 -10.77
CA LEU A 112 3.12 -3.71 -10.18
C LEU A 112 3.85 -2.76 -11.16
N ALA A 113 4.83 -3.27 -11.92
CA ALA A 113 5.52 -2.46 -12.92
C ALA A 113 4.59 -2.01 -14.05
N SER A 114 3.69 -2.88 -14.51
CA SER A 114 2.66 -2.54 -15.51
C SER A 114 1.73 -1.42 -15.05
N VAL A 115 1.29 -1.43 -13.79
CA VAL A 115 0.45 -0.35 -13.23
C VAL A 115 1.19 0.98 -13.17
N GLN A 116 2.49 0.98 -12.83
CA GLN A 116 3.28 2.21 -12.81
C GLN A 116 3.49 2.79 -14.21
N HIS A 117 3.74 1.94 -15.20
CA HIS A 117 3.80 2.36 -16.60
C HIS A 117 2.47 2.95 -17.05
N LEU A 118 1.35 2.30 -16.75
CA LEU A 118 0.01 2.81 -17.08
C LEU A 118 -0.27 4.17 -16.43
N ARG A 119 0.05 4.36 -15.14
CA ARG A 119 -0.12 5.65 -14.45
C ARG A 119 0.67 6.75 -15.15
N LYS A 120 1.91 6.46 -15.54
CA LYS A 120 2.77 7.41 -16.23
C LYS A 120 2.22 7.75 -17.62
N ASP A 121 1.87 6.73 -18.40
CA ASP A 121 1.33 6.90 -19.75
C ASP A 121 0.00 7.66 -19.74
N ALA A 122 -0.86 7.42 -18.75
CA ALA A 122 -2.11 8.16 -18.55
C ALA A 122 -1.85 9.62 -18.14
N ALA A 123 -0.91 9.89 -17.24
CA ALA A 123 -0.55 11.26 -16.85
C ALA A 123 0.01 12.05 -18.05
N ASP A 124 0.94 11.44 -18.79
CA ASP A 124 1.52 11.98 -20.01
C ASP A 124 0.44 12.25 -21.08
N ALA A 125 -0.52 11.35 -21.25
CA ALA A 125 -1.63 11.51 -22.20
C ALA A 125 -2.59 12.62 -21.78
N ALA A 126 -2.87 12.76 -20.48
CA ALA A 126 -3.70 13.83 -19.95
C ALA A 126 -3.02 15.21 -20.07
N GLU A 127 -1.71 15.28 -19.86
CA GLU A 127 -0.92 16.51 -20.04
C GLU A 127 -0.91 16.99 -21.48
N ARG A 128 -0.69 16.07 -22.43
CA ARG A 128 -0.61 16.37 -23.88
C ARG A 128 -1.97 16.42 -24.57
N ASP A 129 -3.04 16.08 -23.85
CA ASP A 129 -4.41 15.92 -24.37
C ASP A 129 -4.50 15.00 -25.61
N ASP A 130 -3.68 13.94 -25.62
CA ASP A 130 -3.60 12.98 -26.72
C ASP A 130 -4.69 11.92 -26.57
N MET A 131 -5.70 11.98 -27.45
CA MET A 131 -6.84 11.07 -27.43
C MET A 131 -6.47 9.61 -27.75
N ALA A 132 -5.49 9.37 -28.62
CA ALA A 132 -5.09 8.00 -28.96
C ALA A 132 -4.37 7.34 -27.78
N ALA A 133 -3.48 8.08 -27.12
CA ALA A 133 -2.81 7.63 -25.91
C ALA A 133 -3.79 7.45 -24.74
N ALA A 134 -4.76 8.36 -24.59
CA ALA A 134 -5.80 8.28 -23.57
C ALA A 134 -6.68 7.02 -23.72
N ARG A 135 -7.14 6.71 -24.95
CA ARG A 135 -7.92 5.47 -25.21
C ARG A 135 -7.13 4.22 -24.85
N LYS A 136 -5.87 4.14 -25.26
CA LYS A 136 -5.00 3.01 -24.93
C LYS A 136 -4.85 2.84 -23.41
N ALA A 137 -4.64 3.93 -22.67
CA ALA A 137 -4.55 3.89 -21.22
C ALA A 137 -5.87 3.44 -20.56
N VAL A 138 -7.02 3.91 -21.07
CA VAL A 138 -8.34 3.48 -20.55
C VAL A 138 -8.62 2.01 -20.86
N ASP A 139 -8.24 1.50 -22.03
CA ASP A 139 -8.37 0.09 -22.37
C ASP A 139 -7.49 -0.79 -21.48
N GLU A 140 -6.23 -0.40 -21.25
CA GLU A 140 -5.34 -1.09 -20.32
C GLU A 140 -5.91 -1.08 -18.90
N LEU A 141 -6.44 0.06 -18.42
CA LEU A 141 -7.13 0.16 -17.14
C LEU A 141 -8.34 -0.78 -17.08
N ARG A 142 -9.14 -0.87 -18.15
CA ARG A 142 -10.29 -1.77 -18.26
C ARG A 142 -9.88 -3.24 -18.14
N THR A 143 -8.78 -3.65 -18.77
CA THR A 143 -8.28 -5.03 -18.65
C THR A 143 -7.84 -5.36 -17.23
N ILE A 144 -7.20 -4.41 -16.53
CA ILE A 144 -6.80 -4.59 -15.13
C ILE A 144 -8.04 -4.64 -14.22
N ALA A 145 -9.02 -3.77 -14.48
CA ALA A 145 -10.27 -3.67 -13.75
C ALA A 145 -11.22 -4.85 -14.01
N ALA A 146 -11.06 -5.59 -15.11
CA ALA A 146 -11.91 -6.74 -15.44
C ALA A 146 -11.92 -7.83 -14.35
N GLY A 147 -10.81 -7.98 -13.62
CA GLY A 147 -10.71 -8.91 -12.48
C GLY A 147 -11.37 -8.42 -11.18
N LEU A 148 -11.91 -7.20 -11.16
CA LEU A 148 -12.52 -6.58 -9.99
C LEU A 148 -14.05 -6.50 -10.16
N PRO A 149 -14.83 -7.29 -9.40
CA PRO A 149 -16.30 -7.30 -9.53
C PRO A 149 -16.92 -5.94 -9.19
N GLU A 150 -16.35 -5.23 -8.21
CA GLU A 150 -16.74 -3.87 -7.78
C GLU A 150 -16.75 -2.84 -8.94
N THR A 151 -15.89 -3.03 -9.96
CA THR A 151 -15.76 -2.09 -11.09
C THR A 151 -16.75 -2.37 -12.24
N ALA A 152 -17.53 -3.44 -12.17
CA ALA A 152 -18.36 -3.89 -13.29
C ALA A 152 -19.35 -2.80 -13.77
N ARG A 153 -19.95 -2.07 -12.83
CA ARG A 153 -20.88 -0.97 -13.13
C ARG A 153 -20.18 0.23 -13.77
N GLY A 154 -19.01 0.61 -13.24
CA GLY A 154 -18.19 1.70 -13.81
C GLY A 154 -17.76 1.37 -15.23
N ARG A 155 -17.29 0.13 -15.47
CA ARG A 155 -16.91 -0.34 -16.81
C ARG A 155 -18.07 -0.29 -17.81
N GLN A 156 -19.27 -0.72 -17.41
CA GLN A 156 -20.45 -0.63 -18.27
C GLN A 156 -20.83 0.81 -18.62
N MET A 157 -20.69 1.74 -17.68
CA MET A 157 -21.00 3.15 -17.92
C MET A 157 -19.97 3.82 -18.82
N LEU A 158 -18.69 3.46 -18.66
CA LEU A 158 -17.63 3.87 -19.60
C LEU A 158 -17.87 3.35 -21.01
N ASP A 159 -18.28 2.10 -21.17
CA ASP A 159 -18.55 1.51 -22.50
C ASP A 159 -19.63 2.32 -23.26
N GLY A 160 -20.57 2.95 -22.55
CA GLY A 160 -21.60 3.80 -23.15
C GLY A 160 -21.18 5.26 -23.43
N LEU A 161 -20.14 5.76 -22.76
CA LEU A 161 -19.72 7.18 -22.82
C LEU A 161 -18.39 7.40 -23.56
N THR A 162 -17.64 6.34 -23.84
CA THR A 162 -16.28 6.44 -24.44
C THR A 162 -16.31 7.05 -25.85
N ASP A 163 -17.37 6.81 -26.63
CA ASP A 163 -17.51 7.35 -27.98
C ASP A 163 -18.04 8.79 -28.00
N GLU A 164 -18.56 9.30 -26.88
CA GLU A 164 -19.11 10.66 -26.77
C GLU A 164 -18.04 11.70 -26.37
N ILE A 165 -16.88 11.25 -25.88
CA ILE A 165 -15.82 12.13 -25.37
C ILE A 165 -14.78 12.39 -26.46
N ILE A 166 -14.53 13.68 -26.70
CA ILE A 166 -13.62 14.16 -27.75
C ILE A 166 -12.20 14.38 -27.21
N ASP A 167 -12.07 14.78 -25.94
CA ASP A 167 -10.78 15.15 -25.33
C ASP A 167 -10.18 14.01 -24.49
N GLY A 168 -8.89 13.74 -24.69
CA GLY A 168 -8.17 12.67 -24.00
C GLY A 168 -8.13 12.85 -22.47
N ARG A 169 -7.96 14.09 -22.00
CA ARG A 169 -8.00 14.41 -20.57
C ARG A 169 -9.35 14.09 -19.93
N ASN A 170 -10.45 14.40 -20.63
CA ASN A 170 -11.80 14.17 -20.12
C ASN A 170 -12.13 12.67 -20.09
N LEU A 171 -11.63 11.91 -21.07
CA LEU A 171 -11.76 10.46 -21.10
C LEU A 171 -11.06 9.81 -19.89
N ILE A 172 -9.83 10.24 -19.58
CA ILE A 172 -9.07 9.73 -18.42
C ILE A 172 -9.77 10.10 -17.10
N ARG A 173 -10.26 11.34 -16.95
CA ARG A 173 -10.99 11.77 -15.75
C ARG A 173 -12.30 11.00 -15.53
N LEU A 174 -13.02 10.70 -16.61
CA LEU A 174 -14.23 9.88 -16.53
C LEU A 174 -13.87 8.45 -16.12
N ALA A 175 -12.82 7.87 -16.73
CA ALA A 175 -12.32 6.55 -16.40
C ALA A 175 -11.95 6.43 -14.91
N GLU A 176 -11.20 7.40 -14.39
CA GLU A 176 -10.82 7.49 -12.99
C GLU A 176 -12.05 7.60 -12.08
N THR A 177 -13.00 8.46 -12.43
CA THR A 177 -14.20 8.72 -11.64
C THR A 177 -15.10 7.48 -11.55
N GLU A 178 -15.35 6.79 -12.66
CA GLU A 178 -16.31 5.70 -12.70
C GLU A 178 -15.73 4.37 -12.25
N ILE A 179 -14.43 4.11 -12.50
CA ILE A 179 -13.79 2.86 -12.09
C ILE A 179 -13.26 2.96 -10.66
N LEU A 180 -12.63 4.07 -10.26
CA LEU A 180 -11.91 4.12 -8.97
C LEU A 180 -12.77 4.61 -7.80
N LYS A 181 -13.69 5.57 -7.98
CA LYS A 181 -14.49 6.09 -6.86
C LYS A 181 -15.27 5.03 -6.07
N PRO A 182 -15.87 3.99 -6.70
CA PRO A 182 -16.52 2.93 -5.94
C PRO A 182 -15.55 2.20 -4.99
N LEU A 183 -14.35 1.88 -5.48
CA LEU A 183 -13.30 1.24 -4.68
C LEU A 183 -12.82 2.15 -3.56
N ASP A 184 -12.66 3.45 -3.83
CA ASP A 184 -12.22 4.41 -2.82
C ASP A 184 -13.22 4.53 -1.67
N ARG A 185 -14.52 4.44 -1.95
CA ARG A 185 -15.56 4.44 -0.90
C ARG A 185 -15.43 3.21 -0.01
N GLU A 186 -15.23 2.03 -0.58
CA GLU A 186 -15.04 0.81 0.20
C GLU A 186 -13.72 0.84 0.98
N ALA A 187 -12.65 1.34 0.38
CA ALA A 187 -11.36 1.56 1.04
C ALA A 187 -11.51 2.48 2.26
N ARG A 188 -12.23 3.60 2.11
CA ARG A 188 -12.55 4.52 3.23
C ARG A 188 -13.32 3.80 4.34
N ALA A 189 -14.29 2.96 4.01
CA ALA A 189 -15.02 2.17 5.01
C ALA A 189 -14.10 1.18 5.75
N LEU A 190 -13.16 0.52 5.05
CA LEU A 190 -12.18 -0.36 5.67
C LEU A 190 -11.24 0.38 6.63
N ILE A 191 -10.74 1.55 6.21
CA ILE A 191 -9.87 2.41 7.01
C ILE A 191 -10.62 2.89 8.26
N LEU A 192 -11.83 3.44 8.10
CA LEU A 192 -12.64 3.91 9.23
C LEU A 192 -12.88 2.81 10.26
N ASN A 193 -13.19 1.59 9.81
CA ASN A 193 -13.39 0.45 10.69
C ASN A 193 -12.11 0.01 11.39
N ALA A 194 -10.95 0.09 10.73
CA ALA A 194 -9.65 -0.18 11.34
C ALA A 194 -9.31 0.88 12.40
N SER A 195 -9.50 2.16 12.08
CA SER A 195 -9.28 3.28 13.02
C SER A 195 -10.17 3.18 14.25
N LYS A 196 -11.44 2.78 14.11
CA LYS A 196 -12.34 2.51 15.25
C LYS A 196 -11.79 1.40 16.15
N ARG A 197 -11.32 0.29 15.58
CA ARG A 197 -10.73 -0.82 16.35
C ARG A 197 -9.46 -0.41 17.08
N VAL A 198 -8.57 0.33 16.40
CA VAL A 198 -7.36 0.87 17.01
C VAL A 198 -7.70 1.82 18.15
N SER A 199 -8.60 2.79 17.93
CA SER A 199 -9.03 3.76 18.95
C SER A 199 -9.57 3.10 20.23
N ILE A 200 -10.37 2.04 20.09
CA ILE A 200 -10.87 1.26 21.24
C ILE A 200 -9.70 0.61 21.99
N VAL A 201 -8.75 -0.01 21.28
CA VAL A 201 -7.61 -0.67 21.92
C VAL A 201 -6.71 0.34 22.62
N THR A 202 -6.44 1.48 22.00
CA THR A 202 -5.63 2.55 22.62
C THR A 202 -6.30 3.11 23.87
N ALA A 203 -7.63 3.26 23.88
CA ALA A 203 -8.36 3.75 25.05
C ALA A 203 -8.36 2.77 26.23
N ILE A 204 -8.27 1.46 25.97
CA ILE A 204 -8.43 0.42 26.99
C ILE A 204 -7.07 -0.19 27.38
N SER A 205 -6.02 -0.04 26.57
CA SER A 205 -4.75 -0.75 26.77
C SER A 205 -3.93 -0.19 27.94
N PRO A 206 -3.66 -0.98 28.99
CA PRO A 206 -2.83 -0.56 30.11
C PRO A 206 -1.32 -0.69 29.83
N ARG A 207 -0.93 -1.28 28.69
CA ARG A 207 0.48 -1.51 28.31
C ARG A 207 0.76 -0.95 26.92
N ALA A 208 1.70 -0.01 26.84
CA ALA A 208 2.17 0.60 25.60
C ALA A 208 2.61 -0.44 24.54
N LEU A 209 3.32 -1.50 24.95
CA LEU A 209 3.75 -2.56 24.03
C LEU A 209 2.57 -3.31 23.38
N VAL A 210 1.47 -3.49 24.12
CA VAL A 210 0.28 -4.22 23.62
C VAL A 210 -0.49 -3.34 22.63
N ASP A 211 -0.63 -2.05 22.93
CA ASP A 211 -1.25 -1.08 22.02
C ASP A 211 -0.47 -0.97 20.70
N ILE A 212 0.84 -0.72 20.78
CA ILE A 212 1.71 -0.65 19.60
C ILE A 212 1.67 -1.96 18.79
N GLY A 213 1.72 -3.11 19.47
CA GLY A 213 1.62 -4.42 18.82
C GLY A 213 0.29 -4.61 18.08
N TYR A 214 -0.81 -4.17 18.68
CA TYR A 214 -2.13 -4.23 18.05
C TYR A 214 -2.23 -3.29 16.84
N VAL A 215 -1.73 -2.05 16.95
CA VAL A 215 -1.68 -1.09 15.84
C VAL A 215 -0.94 -1.68 14.64
N ILE A 216 0.23 -2.31 14.87
CA ILE A 216 1.00 -2.96 13.81
C ILE A 216 0.22 -4.11 13.17
N PHE A 217 -0.40 -4.96 14.00
CA PHE A 217 -1.21 -6.08 13.52
C PHE A 217 -2.40 -5.61 12.67
N GLU A 218 -3.14 -4.62 13.16
CA GLU A 218 -4.33 -4.09 12.49
C GLU A 218 -3.94 -3.34 11.20
N SER A 219 -2.80 -2.64 11.20
CA SER A 219 -2.23 -2.02 9.98
C SER A 219 -1.87 -3.07 8.93
N ALA A 220 -1.20 -4.15 9.32
CA ALA A 220 -0.87 -5.24 8.40
C ALA A 220 -2.12 -5.92 7.84
N ARG A 221 -3.15 -6.10 8.67
CA ARG A 221 -4.46 -6.63 8.27
C ARG A 221 -5.18 -5.71 7.29
N LEU A 222 -5.19 -4.40 7.56
CA LEU A 222 -5.80 -3.38 6.71
C LEU A 222 -5.14 -3.34 5.33
N ILE A 223 -3.80 -3.33 5.28
CA ILE A 223 -3.03 -3.37 4.03
C ILE A 223 -3.42 -4.58 3.20
N ARG A 224 -3.56 -5.76 3.83
CA ARG A 224 -3.97 -6.99 3.12
C ARG A 224 -5.38 -6.87 2.55
N ARG A 225 -6.34 -6.29 3.28
CA ARG A 225 -7.72 -6.07 2.81
C ARG A 225 -7.80 -5.05 1.69
N LEU A 226 -7.09 -3.92 1.82
CA LEU A 226 -7.00 -2.91 0.76
C LEU A 226 -6.39 -3.51 -0.51
N SER A 227 -5.32 -4.28 -0.40
CA SER A 227 -4.71 -4.92 -1.58
C SER A 227 -5.68 -5.89 -2.27
N GLN A 228 -6.46 -6.66 -1.49
CA GLN A 228 -7.51 -7.53 -2.04
C GLN A 228 -8.58 -6.72 -2.79
N LEU A 229 -9.00 -5.59 -2.23
CA LEU A 229 -9.96 -4.67 -2.85
C LEU A 229 -9.46 -4.12 -4.19
N TYR A 230 -8.18 -3.73 -4.30
CA TYR A 230 -7.58 -3.19 -5.54
C TYR A 230 -6.96 -4.26 -6.47
N GLY A 231 -7.29 -5.55 -6.28
CA GLY A 231 -7.02 -6.59 -7.28
C GLY A 231 -5.84 -7.52 -6.99
N GLY A 232 -5.51 -7.75 -5.72
CA GLY A 232 -4.76 -8.94 -5.29
C GLY A 232 -3.95 -8.74 -4.02
N PRO A 233 -3.80 -9.78 -3.17
CA PRO A 233 -3.05 -9.68 -1.92
C PRO A 233 -1.59 -9.25 -2.20
N PRO A 234 -0.98 -8.45 -1.31
CA PRO A 234 0.40 -8.05 -1.50
C PRO A 234 1.27 -9.30 -1.38
N GLY A 235 2.21 -9.44 -2.32
CA GLY A 235 3.26 -10.43 -2.26
C GLY A 235 4.08 -10.30 -0.98
N THR A 236 4.75 -11.37 -0.52
CA THR A 236 5.51 -11.34 0.74
C THR A 236 6.72 -10.40 0.64
N LEU A 237 7.39 -10.35 -0.52
CA LEU A 237 8.51 -9.44 -0.76
C LEU A 237 8.00 -8.01 -0.97
N GLY A 238 6.88 -7.83 -1.67
CA GLY A 238 6.21 -6.54 -1.81
C GLY A 238 5.84 -5.91 -0.47
N PHE A 239 5.23 -6.69 0.43
CA PHE A 239 4.89 -6.28 1.79
C PHE A 239 6.15 -5.92 2.60
N LEU A 240 7.21 -6.74 2.53
CA LEU A 240 8.44 -6.48 3.26
C LEU A 240 9.16 -5.21 2.76
N LYS A 241 9.15 -4.98 1.44
CA LYS A 241 9.69 -3.76 0.82
C LYS A 241 8.90 -2.52 1.27
N LEU A 242 7.57 -2.60 1.31
CA LEU A 242 6.72 -1.52 1.80
C LEU A 242 6.94 -1.27 3.29
N ALA A 243 6.92 -2.32 4.12
CA ALA A 243 7.17 -2.22 5.56
C ALA A 243 8.52 -1.56 5.85
N ARG A 244 9.58 -1.94 5.12
CA ARG A 244 10.89 -1.29 5.23
C ARG A 244 10.84 0.20 4.88
N ARG A 245 10.12 0.60 3.83
CA ARG A 245 9.96 2.02 3.46
C ARG A 245 9.23 2.79 4.55
N VAL A 246 8.12 2.25 5.04
CA VAL A 246 7.34 2.85 6.14
C VAL A 246 8.20 3.00 7.39
N VAL A 247 8.92 1.96 7.83
CA VAL A 247 9.82 2.03 8.99
C VAL A 247 10.94 3.05 8.77
N ALA A 248 11.55 3.09 7.59
CA ALA A 248 12.59 4.07 7.28
C ALA A 248 12.05 5.50 7.35
N HIS A 249 10.83 5.74 6.87
CA HIS A 249 10.19 7.04 6.93
C HIS A 249 9.76 7.41 8.34
N LEU A 250 9.14 6.49 9.08
CA LEU A 250 8.79 6.66 10.50
C LEU A 250 10.03 6.92 11.36
N ALA A 251 11.17 6.33 11.03
CA ALA A 251 12.42 6.65 11.70
C ALA A 251 12.83 8.11 11.42
N VAL A 252 12.68 8.60 10.19
CA VAL A 252 12.96 9.99 9.84
C VAL A 252 11.97 10.94 10.52
N THR A 253 10.66 10.75 10.34
CA THR A 253 9.62 11.64 10.90
C THR A 253 9.52 11.53 12.43
N GLY A 254 9.65 10.33 12.98
CA GLY A 254 9.70 10.10 14.43
C GLY A 254 10.91 10.73 15.12
N THR A 255 12.08 10.76 14.45
CA THR A 255 13.24 11.50 14.99
C THR A 255 13.03 13.01 14.99
N ILE A 256 12.31 13.56 14.02
CA ILE A 256 12.00 15.00 13.96
C ILE A 256 11.05 15.37 15.11
N ALA A 257 9.99 14.58 15.33
CA ALA A 257 9.02 14.83 16.39
C ALA A 257 9.64 14.67 17.81
N MET A 258 10.49 13.67 18.02
CA MET A 258 11.20 13.52 19.30
C MET A 258 12.31 14.56 19.50
N GLY A 259 13.00 14.95 18.44
CA GLY A 259 14.08 15.94 18.50
C GLY A 259 13.63 17.28 19.04
N ASP A 260 12.47 17.79 18.60
CA ASP A 260 11.94 19.08 19.05
C ASP A 260 11.51 19.04 20.53
N SER A 261 10.86 17.94 20.95
CA SER A 261 10.41 17.76 22.34
C SER A 261 11.56 17.64 23.36
N VAL A 262 12.65 16.96 23.00
CA VAL A 262 13.84 16.82 23.86
C VAL A 262 14.62 18.13 23.93
N ILE A 263 14.71 18.88 22.82
CA ILE A 263 15.32 20.22 22.79
C ILE A 263 14.50 21.21 23.63
N GLN A 264 13.16 21.21 23.51
CA GLN A 264 12.29 22.02 24.37
C GLN A 264 12.40 21.65 25.85
N GLN A 265 12.47 20.37 26.20
CA GLN A 265 12.65 19.94 27.60
C GLN A 265 14.00 20.35 28.18
N LEU A 266 15.09 20.23 27.41
CA LEU A 266 16.44 20.61 27.87
C LEU A 266 16.60 22.13 28.01
N ILE A 267 16.03 22.92 27.10
CA ILE A 267 16.07 24.38 27.16
C ILE A 267 15.12 24.90 28.25
N GLY A 268 13.93 24.30 28.39
CA GLY A 268 12.94 24.66 29.41
C GLY A 268 13.40 24.39 30.85
N HIS A 269 14.08 23.26 31.10
CA HIS A 269 14.61 22.94 32.43
C HIS A 269 15.92 23.68 32.75
N GLY A 270 16.79 23.92 31.75
CA GLY A 270 18.08 24.60 31.94
C GLY A 270 17.98 26.10 32.19
N LEU A 271 16.94 26.77 31.69
CA LEU A 271 16.66 28.18 31.99
C LEU A 271 15.89 28.35 33.30
N ALA A 272 14.92 27.47 33.58
CA ALA A 272 14.18 27.47 34.85
C ALA A 272 15.09 27.20 36.06
N SER A 273 16.08 26.31 35.93
CA SER A 273 17.05 26.03 37.00
C SER A 273 18.02 27.18 37.28
N ARG A 274 18.20 28.13 36.34
CA ARG A 274 19.06 29.31 36.51
C ARG A 274 18.33 30.58 36.93
N LEU A 275 17.00 30.58 36.89
CA LEU A 275 16.14 31.67 37.38
C LEU A 275 15.60 31.41 38.80
N SER A 276 15.67 30.18 39.29
CA SER A 276 15.22 29.79 40.63
C SER A 276 16.35 29.71 41.69
N ALA A 277 17.58 30.08 41.34
CA ALA A 277 18.76 30.06 42.21
C ALA A 277 19.35 31.48 42.38
#